data_AF-A0A4Y2JA56-F1
#
_entry.id   AF-A0A4Y2JA56-F1
#
_cell.length_a   1.000
_cell.length_b   1.000
_cell.length_c   1.000
_cell.angle_alpha   90.00
_cell.angle_beta   90.00
_cell.angle_gamma   90.00
#
_symmetry.space_group_name_H-M   'P 1'
#
loop_
_entity.id
_entity.type
_entity.pdbx_description
1 polymer ?
#
loop_
_entity_poly.entity_id
_entity_poly.type
_entity_poly.pdbx_seq_one_letter_code
_entity_poly.pdbx_strand_id
1 'polypeptide(L)'
;MLEEWQTLWKNGDTGRKIYNIMPSVSLRPTNWIREDVIFFSQHGPFPAYLKRFHLSDSDYCSCGGNGTALHYATECIYTVSWHMRKQR
;
A
#
# COMPACT_ATOMS: atom_id res chain seq x y z
N MET A 1 -6.82 -7.67 25.54
CA MET A 1 -6.03 -7.89 24.30
C MET A 1 -6.74 -7.38 23.04
N LEU A 2 -7.74 -8.07 22.46
CA LEU A 2 -8.33 -7.65 21.17
C LEU A 2 -9.00 -6.26 21.24
N GLU A 3 -9.70 -5.95 22.33
CA GLU A 3 -10.33 -4.64 22.55
C GLU A 3 -9.31 -3.51 22.72
N GLU A 4 -8.17 -3.78 23.38
CA GLU A 4 -7.07 -2.82 23.51
C GLU A 4 -6.44 -2.55 22.14
N TRP A 5 -6.20 -3.61 21.35
CA TRP A 5 -5.74 -3.49 19.97
C TRP A 5 -6.72 -2.71 19.10
N GLN A 6 -8.03 -2.95 19.24
CA GLN A 6 -9.05 -2.20 18.51
C GLN A 6 -9.03 -0.72 18.89
N THR A 7 -8.82 -0.41 20.17
CA THR A 7 -8.72 0.97 20.67
C THR A 7 -7.49 1.67 20.11
N LEU A 8 -6.33 1.01 20.13
CA LEU A 8 -5.10 1.51 19.51
C LEU A 8 -5.26 1.71 18.00
N TRP A 9 -5.93 0.77 17.31
CA TRP A 9 -6.17 0.88 15.87
C TRP A 9 -7.09 2.06 15.52
N LYS A 10 -8.13 2.28 16.32
CA LYS A 10 -9.05 3.41 16.15
C LYS A 10 -8.36 4.76 16.35
N ASN A 11 -7.55 4.87 17.39
CA ASN A 11 -6.96 6.13 17.85
C ASN A 11 -5.56 6.40 17.27
N GLY A 12 -4.92 5.42 16.63
CA GLY A 12 -3.60 5.55 16.06
C GLY A 12 -3.60 6.28 14.71
N ASP A 13 -2.50 7.00 14.45
CA ASP A 13 -2.27 7.76 13.21
C ASP A 13 -1.52 6.97 12.14
N THR A 14 -0.86 5.87 12.49
CA THR A 14 -0.16 5.01 11.54
C THR A 14 -1.15 4.12 10.79
N GLY A 15 -1.00 4.00 9.47
CA GLY A 15 -1.80 3.06 8.69
C GLY A 15 -3.24 3.49 8.43
N ARG A 16 -3.59 4.79 8.56
CA ARG A 16 -4.97 5.30 8.34
C ARG A 16 -5.59 4.89 7.00
N LYS A 17 -4.79 4.75 5.94
CA LYS A 17 -5.27 4.24 4.64
C LYS A 17 -5.82 2.81 4.75
N ILE A 18 -5.14 1.95 5.52
CA ILE A 18 -5.59 0.59 5.81
C ILE A 18 -6.81 0.61 6.73
N TYR A 19 -6.83 1.49 7.74
CA TYR A 19 -7.98 1.62 8.64
C TYR A 19 -9.28 1.89 7.88
N ASN A 20 -9.24 2.73 6.84
CA ASN A 20 -10.42 3.04 6.03
C ASN A 20 -10.96 1.81 5.26
N ILE A 21 -10.13 0.78 5.04
CA ILE A 21 -10.52 -0.46 4.37
C ILE A 21 -10.88 -1.54 5.40
N MET A 22 -10.11 -1.61 6.49
CA MET A 22 -10.26 -2.57 7.58
C MET A 22 -10.31 -1.83 8.92
N PRO A 23 -11.49 -1.32 9.33
CA PRO A 23 -11.61 -0.52 10.56
C PRO A 23 -11.58 -1.38 11.83
N SER A 24 -11.83 -2.68 11.70
CA SER A 24 -11.88 -3.63 12.81
C SER A 24 -10.67 -4.57 12.81
N VAL A 25 -10.04 -4.75 13.97
CA VAL A 25 -9.04 -5.81 14.17
C VAL A 25 -9.75 -7.16 14.36
N SER A 26 -9.16 -8.22 13.82
CA SER A 26 -9.73 -9.57 13.87
C SER A 26 -8.61 -10.60 13.99
N LEU A 27 -8.85 -11.66 14.78
CA LEU A 27 -7.99 -12.84 14.83
C LEU A 27 -8.26 -13.80 13.66
N ARG A 28 -9.40 -13.65 12.97
CA ARG A 28 -9.69 -14.41 11.76
C ARG A 28 -8.85 -13.84 10.61
N PRO A 29 -8.07 -14.69 9.91
CA PRO A 29 -7.36 -14.26 8.72
C PRO A 29 -8.37 -13.69 7.72
N THR A 30 -8.00 -12.57 7.11
CA THR A 30 -8.77 -12.04 5.99
C THR A 30 -8.16 -12.60 4.71
N ASN A 31 -8.97 -12.97 3.72
CA ASN A 31 -8.52 -13.57 2.45
C ASN A 31 -7.88 -12.54 1.49
N TRP A 32 -6.95 -11.72 1.98
CA TRP A 32 -6.22 -10.79 1.13
C TRP A 32 -5.23 -11.57 0.29
N ILE A 33 -5.25 -11.35 -1.02
CA ILE A 33 -4.22 -11.89 -1.89
C ILE A 33 -2.91 -11.11 -1.67
N ARG A 34 -1.79 -11.74 -2.01
CA ARG A 34 -0.44 -11.20 -1.78
C ARG A 34 -0.28 -9.81 -2.41
N GLU A 35 -0.86 -9.61 -3.57
CA GLU A 35 -0.84 -8.40 -4.37
C GLU A 35 -1.52 -7.24 -3.64
N ASP A 36 -2.68 -7.48 -3.04
CA ASP A 36 -3.40 -6.47 -2.25
C ASP A 36 -2.57 -6.05 -1.03
N VAL A 37 -2.00 -7.01 -0.31
CA VAL A 37 -1.15 -6.72 0.85
C VAL A 37 0.03 -5.84 0.45
N ILE A 38 0.73 -6.20 -0.63
CA ILE A 38 1.86 -5.42 -1.18
C ILE A 38 1.41 -4.01 -1.58
N PHE A 39 0.30 -3.92 -2.32
CA PHE A 39 -0.22 -2.65 -2.84
C PHE A 39 -0.62 -1.69 -1.71
N PHE A 40 -1.46 -2.15 -0.78
CA PHE A 40 -2.02 -1.30 0.26
C PHE A 40 -1.02 -0.95 1.36
N SER A 41 -0.11 -1.87 1.71
CA SER A 41 1.01 -1.55 2.61
C SER A 41 2.04 -0.63 1.95
N GLN A 42 2.03 -0.52 0.62
CA GLN A 42 3.08 0.09 -0.20
C GLN A 42 4.46 -0.57 0.04
N HIS A 43 4.47 -1.84 0.44
CA HIS A 43 5.70 -2.60 0.61
C HIS A 43 6.13 -3.24 -0.71
N GLY A 44 7.42 -3.55 -0.85
CA GLY A 44 7.94 -4.29 -1.99
C GLY A 44 8.99 -3.52 -2.78
N PRO A 45 9.27 -3.93 -4.03
CA PRO A 45 10.35 -3.36 -4.84
C PRO A 45 9.98 -2.01 -5.48
N PHE A 46 9.30 -1.15 -4.72
CA PHE A 46 8.90 0.18 -5.16
C PHE A 46 9.96 1.21 -4.74
N PRO A 47 10.42 2.09 -5.64
CA PRO A 47 11.45 3.08 -5.31
C PRO A 47 11.13 3.90 -4.05
N ALA A 48 9.88 4.34 -3.89
CA ALA A 48 9.45 5.09 -2.70
C ALA A 48 9.60 4.28 -1.39
N TYR A 49 9.32 2.98 -1.44
CA TYR A 49 9.50 2.08 -0.30
C TYR A 49 10.99 1.89 0.01
N LEU A 50 11.81 1.62 -1.01
CA LEU A 50 13.25 1.43 -0.85
C LEU A 50 13.94 2.69 -0.31
N LYS A 51 13.55 3.88 -0.80
CA LYS A 51 14.06 5.17 -0.29
C LYS A 51 13.74 5.38 1.19
N ARG A 52 12.51 5.02 1.62
CA ARG A 52 12.08 5.12 3.03
C ARG A 52 13.00 4.34 3.98
N PHE A 53 13.53 3.21 3.53
CA PHE A 53 14.45 2.35 4.31
C PHE A 53 15.92 2.58 3.97
N HIS A 54 16.25 3.64 3.22
CA HIS A 54 17.61 3.98 2.82
C HIS A 54 18.32 2.86 2.03
N LEU A 55 17.53 2.07 1.29
CA LEU A 55 18.01 1.03 0.38
C LEU A 55 18.14 1.54 -1.07
N SER A 56 17.66 2.76 -1.34
CA SER A 56 17.75 3.45 -2.63
C SER A 56 17.97 4.94 -2.38
N ASP A 57 18.70 5.60 -3.29
CA ASP A 57 18.91 7.04 -3.27
C ASP A 57 17.77 7.83 -3.92
N SER A 58 16.90 7.17 -4.68
CA SER A 58 15.78 7.80 -5.39
C SER A 58 14.45 7.11 -5.05
N ASP A 59 13.40 7.91 -4.91
CA ASP A 59 12.01 7.48 -4.85
C ASP A 59 11.30 7.55 -6.20
N TYR A 60 11.98 7.99 -7.27
CA TYR A 60 11.39 8.12 -8.59
C TYR A 60 11.32 6.79 -9.34
N CYS A 61 10.21 6.62 -10.08
CA CYS A 61 10.07 5.62 -11.12
C CYS A 61 10.96 5.97 -12.32
N SER A 62 11.40 4.97 -13.08
CA SER A 62 12.15 5.17 -14.34
C SER A 62 11.39 5.97 -15.40
N CYS A 63 10.08 6.19 -15.25
CA CYS A 63 9.31 7.08 -16.13
C CYS A 63 9.27 8.54 -15.64
N GLY A 64 9.98 8.88 -14.56
CA GLY A 64 10.02 10.22 -13.96
C GLY A 64 8.88 10.52 -12.98
N GLY A 65 7.92 9.60 -12.80
CA GLY A 65 6.86 9.71 -11.79
C GLY A 65 7.30 9.24 -10.40
N ASN A 66 6.41 9.33 -9.41
CA ASN A 66 6.68 8.84 -8.06
C ASN A 66 6.67 7.30 -8.04
N GLY A 67 7.71 6.65 -7.52
CA GLY A 67 7.86 5.20 -7.51
C GLY A 67 7.04 4.50 -6.43
N THR A 68 5.74 4.79 -6.32
CA THR A 68 4.80 4.15 -5.39
C THR A 68 3.98 3.06 -6.08
N ALA A 69 3.45 2.10 -5.32
CA ALA A 69 2.55 1.07 -5.86
C ALA A 69 1.34 1.66 -6.61
N LEU A 70 0.77 2.76 -6.08
CA LEU A 70 -0.36 3.46 -6.69
C LEU A 70 0.00 4.00 -8.08
N HIS A 71 1.15 4.66 -8.21
CA HIS A 71 1.62 5.17 -9.49
C HIS A 71 1.72 4.06 -10.55
N TYR A 72 2.28 2.91 -10.20
CA TYR A 72 2.33 1.76 -11.11
C TYR A 72 0.93 1.21 -11.46
N ALA A 73 -0.04 1.31 -10.56
CA ALA A 73 -1.39 0.84 -10.79
C ALA A 73 -2.26 1.81 -11.61
N THR A 74 -1.92 3.10 -11.71
CA THR A 74 -2.83 4.09 -12.32
C THR A 74 -2.20 5.04 -13.34
N GLU A 75 -0.88 5.22 -13.34
CA GLU A 75 -0.24 6.33 -14.05
C GLU A 75 1.00 5.93 -14.86
N CYS A 76 1.77 4.94 -14.40
CA CYS A 76 3.05 4.63 -15.01
C CYS A 76 2.88 4.13 -16.45
N ILE A 77 3.60 4.77 -17.39
CA ILE A 77 3.56 4.43 -18.82
C ILE A 77 4.02 3.00 -19.11
N TYR A 78 4.87 2.44 -18.25
CA TYR A 78 5.40 1.09 -18.43
C TYR A 78 4.44 -0.01 -17.96
N THR A 79 3.37 0.34 -17.26
CA THR A 79 2.38 -0.62 -16.72
C THR A 79 0.97 -0.35 -17.22
N VAL A 80 0.81 0.40 -18.32
CA VAL A 80 -0.51 0.79 -18.88
C VAL A 80 -1.44 -0.40 -19.12
N SER A 81 -0.90 -1.55 -19.57
CA SER A 81 -1.70 -2.78 -19.77
C SER A 81 -2.26 -3.38 -18.48
N TRP A 82 -1.70 -3.01 -17.32
CA TRP A 82 -2.01 -3.53 -15.99
C TRP A 82 -2.69 -2.49 -15.09
N HIS A 83 -3.00 -1.30 -15.63
CA HIS A 83 -3.64 -0.26 -14.83
C HIS A 83 -4.98 -0.75 -14.27
N MET A 84 -5.23 -0.44 -13.01
CA MET A 84 -6.53 -0.65 -12.36
C MET A 84 -7.57 0.20 -13.09
N ARG A 85 -8.39 -0.45 -13.90
CA ARG A 85 -9.52 0.19 -14.55
C ARG A 85 -10.69 0.18 -13.59
N LYS A 86 -11.39 1.32 -13.51
CA LYS A 86 -12.69 1.37 -12.84
C LYS A 86 -13.59 0.33 -13.52
N GLN A 87 -14.18 -0.57 -12.75
CA GLN A 87 -15.31 -1.33 -13.27
C GLN A 87 -16.41 -0.31 -13.62
N ARG A 88 -16.93 -0.42 -14.85
CA ARG A 88 -18.01 0.43 -15.34
C ARG A 88 -19.29 0.17 -14.58
#